data_AF-A0A8T6NYT5-F1
#
_entry.id   AF-A0A8T6NYT5-F1
#
_cell.length_a   1.000
_cell.length_b   1.000
_cell.length_c   1.000
_cell.angle_alpha   90.00
_cell.angle_beta   90.00
_cell.angle_gamma   90.00
#
_symmetry.space_group_name_H-M   'P 1'
#
loop_
_entity.id
_entity.type
_entity.pdbx_description
1 polymer ?
#
loop_
_entity_poly.entity_id
_entity_poly.type
_entity_poly.pdbx_seq_one_letter_code
_entity_poly.pdbx_strand_id
1 'polypeptide(L)'
;MTNDAKTSARQAFRRARGQHLFRAIWTALNGESNELLKWEEIRRKLRAGTPIYRGVQSVEVALIQGSVNRYRDFDRAFMPSQAHTRARWWSIGEARYSDVDLPPVQLYKVGEVYFVMDGNHRVSVARQLGQEFIDAEVYESRVRVPVRPDISPESLDVISEKLDFVEYTGIDELRPAVDIELSLRGGYYR
;
A
#
# COMPACT_ATOMS: atom_id res chain seq x y z
N MET A 1 3.74 -15.52 37.61
CA MET A 1 2.38 -15.70 37.05
C MET A 1 2.14 -14.92 35.74
N THR A 2 3.16 -14.28 35.14
CA THR A 2 3.05 -13.46 33.92
C THR A 2 3.37 -14.20 32.60
N ASN A 3 3.87 -15.44 32.65
CA ASN A 3 4.26 -16.21 31.45
C ASN A 3 3.10 -16.95 30.76
N ASP A 4 2.03 -17.27 31.49
CA ASP A 4 0.88 -18.02 30.94
C ASP A 4 -0.07 -17.15 30.12
N ALA A 5 -0.24 -15.88 30.51
CA ALA A 5 -0.99 -14.89 29.73
C ALA A 5 -0.32 -14.60 28.38
N LYS A 6 1.01 -14.42 28.38
CA LYS A 6 1.80 -14.26 27.15
C LYS A 6 1.72 -15.49 26.24
N THR A 7 1.69 -16.70 26.82
CA THR A 7 1.61 -17.96 26.06
C THR A 7 0.20 -18.22 25.50
N SER A 8 -0.84 -17.76 26.19
CA SER A 8 -2.23 -17.82 25.71
C SER A 8 -2.50 -16.81 24.60
N ALA A 9 -2.00 -15.57 24.72
CA ALA A 9 -2.03 -14.58 23.63
C ALA A 9 -1.24 -15.06 22.40
N ARG A 10 -0.10 -15.73 22.60
CA ARG A 10 0.68 -16.40 21.54
C ARG A 10 -0.11 -17.46 20.78
N GLN A 11 -0.95 -18.23 21.47
CA GLN A 11 -1.78 -19.26 20.84
C GLN A 11 -3.04 -18.69 20.19
N ALA A 12 -3.64 -17.63 20.77
CA ALA A 12 -4.75 -16.89 20.17
C ALA A 12 -4.33 -16.22 18.84
N PHE A 13 -3.13 -15.63 18.82
CA PHE A 13 -2.48 -15.06 17.61
C PHE A 13 -2.38 -16.05 16.44
N ARG A 14 -2.20 -17.35 16.74
CA ARG A 14 -2.09 -18.41 15.72
C ARG A 14 -3.44 -18.98 15.29
N ARG A 15 -4.49 -18.82 16.11
CA ARG A 15 -5.83 -19.40 15.89
C ARG A 15 -6.79 -18.44 15.17
N ALA A 16 -6.63 -17.13 15.33
CA ALA A 16 -7.41 -16.12 14.62
C ALA A 16 -6.94 -15.99 13.16
N ARG A 17 -7.22 -17.01 12.34
CA ARG A 17 -7.07 -16.94 10.87
C ARG A 17 -8.39 -16.45 10.28
N GLY A 18 -8.41 -15.19 9.84
CA GLY A 18 -9.55 -14.57 9.15
C GLY A 18 -9.59 -14.97 7.67
N GLN A 19 -10.72 -15.53 7.27
CA GLN A 19 -11.01 -16.09 5.95
C GLN A 19 -11.30 -15.01 4.89
N HIS A 20 -10.43 -14.03 4.66
CA HIS A 20 -10.53 -13.15 3.47
C HIS A 20 -9.14 -12.69 3.00
N LEU A 21 -8.24 -13.66 2.86
CA LEU A 21 -6.81 -13.43 2.55
C LEU A 21 -6.49 -13.43 1.05
N PHE A 22 -7.49 -13.30 0.16
CA PHE A 22 -7.36 -13.90 -1.18
C PHE A 22 -7.06 -12.96 -2.36
N ARG A 23 -7.06 -11.63 -2.21
CA ARG A 23 -6.77 -10.73 -3.35
C ARG A 23 -5.32 -10.25 -3.43
N ALA A 24 -4.73 -9.80 -2.32
CA ALA A 24 -3.33 -9.36 -2.28
C ALA A 24 -2.32 -10.52 -2.35
N ILE A 25 -2.72 -11.74 -1.97
CA ILE A 25 -1.87 -12.93 -2.08
C ILE A 25 -1.80 -13.44 -3.52
N TRP A 26 -2.82 -13.20 -4.33
CA TRP A 26 -2.87 -13.71 -5.71
C TRP A 26 -1.80 -13.08 -6.61
N THR A 27 -1.46 -11.80 -6.37
CA THR A 27 -0.38 -11.10 -7.10
C THR A 27 1.02 -11.51 -6.64
N ALA A 28 1.19 -11.91 -5.38
CA ALA A 28 2.46 -12.43 -4.87
C ALA A 28 2.83 -13.82 -5.44
N LEU A 29 1.85 -14.59 -5.94
CA LEU A 29 2.05 -15.94 -6.48
C LEU A 29 2.36 -15.98 -7.99
N ASN A 30 2.20 -14.87 -8.71
CA ASN A 30 2.33 -14.80 -10.18
C ASN A 30 3.75 -14.60 -10.71
N GLY A 31 4.79 -14.70 -9.87
CA GLY A 31 6.18 -14.50 -10.29
C GLY A 31 6.58 -13.03 -10.50
N GLU A 32 5.73 -12.10 -10.08
CA GLU A 32 6.03 -10.67 -10.01
C GLU A 32 6.96 -10.38 -8.82
N SER A 33 7.70 -9.25 -8.89
CA SER A 33 8.62 -8.85 -7.83
C SER A 33 7.97 -8.90 -6.44
N ASN A 34 8.62 -9.58 -5.50
CA ASN A 34 8.16 -9.70 -4.11
C ASN A 34 8.48 -8.46 -3.25
N GLU A 35 9.04 -7.41 -3.86
CA GLU A 35 9.32 -6.13 -3.19
C GLU A 35 8.07 -5.25 -3.11
N LEU A 36 7.93 -4.51 -2.01
CA LEU A 36 6.91 -3.46 -1.90
C LEU A 36 7.14 -2.35 -2.93
N LEU A 37 6.04 -1.76 -3.41
CA LEU A 37 6.11 -0.59 -4.27
C LEU A 37 6.76 0.59 -3.53
N LYS A 38 7.68 1.24 -4.23
CA LYS A 38 8.47 2.36 -3.71
C LYS A 38 7.74 3.65 -4.05
N TRP A 39 7.39 4.43 -3.03
CA TRP A 39 6.74 5.73 -3.21
C TRP A 39 7.49 6.65 -4.19
N GLU A 40 8.82 6.75 -4.04
CA GLU A 40 9.63 7.64 -4.88
C GLU A 40 9.61 7.24 -6.36
N GLU A 41 9.45 5.95 -6.67
CA GLU A 41 9.34 5.50 -8.06
C GLU A 41 8.02 5.97 -8.69
N ILE A 42 6.91 5.81 -7.96
CA ILE A 42 5.58 6.24 -8.40
C ILE A 42 5.52 7.76 -8.50
N ARG A 43 6.00 8.47 -7.48
CA ARG A 43 6.04 9.93 -7.47
C ARG A 43 6.80 10.48 -8.68
N ARG A 44 7.97 9.90 -8.99
CA ARG A 44 8.81 10.31 -10.12
C ARG A 44 8.17 9.98 -11.47
N LYS A 45 7.73 8.73 -11.67
CA LYS A 45 7.16 8.28 -12.96
C LYS A 45 5.83 8.96 -13.27
N LEU A 46 5.00 9.19 -12.25
CA LEU A 46 3.67 9.78 -12.43
C LEU A 46 3.63 11.29 -12.23
N ARG A 47 4.80 11.93 -12.07
CA ARG A 47 4.94 13.38 -11.81
C ARG A 47 3.97 13.85 -10.72
N ALA A 48 3.84 13.04 -9.67
CA ALA A 48 2.82 13.24 -8.65
C ALA A 48 3.06 14.57 -7.92
N GLY A 49 2.00 15.35 -7.76
CA GLY A 49 2.07 16.66 -7.13
C GLY A 49 2.45 16.61 -5.64
N THR A 50 2.66 17.78 -5.05
CA THR A 50 2.94 17.89 -3.61
C THR A 50 1.80 17.27 -2.78
N PRO A 51 2.11 16.42 -1.78
CA PRO A 51 1.09 15.84 -0.91
C PRO A 51 0.30 16.92 -0.15
N ILE A 52 -1.03 16.81 -0.14
CA ILE A 52 -1.94 17.70 0.59
C ILE A 52 -2.61 16.89 1.70
N TYR A 53 -2.59 17.39 2.94
CA TYR A 53 -3.25 16.72 4.05
C TYR A 53 -4.77 16.64 3.86
N ARG A 54 -5.34 15.46 4.15
CA ARG A 54 -6.76 15.12 3.98
C ARG A 54 -7.47 14.73 5.28
N GLY A 55 -6.82 14.93 6.43
CA GLY A 55 -7.39 14.55 7.72
C GLY A 55 -7.14 13.09 8.07
N VAL A 56 -7.74 12.68 9.17
CA VAL A 56 -7.79 11.27 9.60
C VAL A 56 -8.94 10.57 8.87
N GLN A 57 -8.66 9.40 8.30
CA GLN A 57 -9.60 8.59 7.52
C GLN A 57 -9.48 7.12 7.89
N SER A 58 -10.60 6.40 7.79
CA SER A 58 -10.61 4.94 7.82
C SER A 58 -10.25 4.43 6.43
N VAL A 59 -9.14 3.71 6.31
CA VAL A 59 -8.57 3.26 5.03
C VAL A 59 -8.58 1.75 4.95
N GLU A 60 -9.06 1.21 3.83
CA GLU A 60 -8.98 -0.22 3.53
C GLU A 60 -7.52 -0.67 3.50
N VAL A 61 -7.18 -1.66 4.33
CA VAL A 61 -5.83 -2.21 4.44
C VAL A 61 -5.36 -2.84 3.12
N ALA A 62 -6.32 -3.28 2.29
CA ALA A 62 -6.09 -3.82 0.96
C ALA A 62 -5.60 -2.77 -0.05
N LEU A 63 -5.89 -1.48 0.16
CA LEU A 63 -5.46 -0.39 -0.74
C LEU A 63 -4.04 0.11 -0.42
N ILE A 64 -3.43 -0.36 0.67
CA ILE A 64 -2.05 -0.02 1.05
C ILE A 64 -1.08 -0.90 0.25
N GLN A 65 -0.48 -0.36 -0.81
CA GLN A 65 0.28 -1.13 -1.80
C GLN A 65 1.81 -0.99 -1.68
N GLY A 66 2.29 -0.05 -0.86
CA GLY A 66 3.72 0.19 -0.76
C GLY A 66 4.13 1.01 0.44
N SER A 67 5.40 1.40 0.46
CA SER A 67 5.95 2.19 1.56
C SER A 67 6.89 3.26 1.05
N VAL A 68 6.92 4.39 1.76
CA VAL A 68 7.88 5.47 1.55
C VAL A 68 9.26 5.04 2.02
N ASN A 69 9.30 4.39 3.19
CA ASN A 69 10.51 3.95 3.86
C ASN A 69 10.45 2.46 4.14
N ARG A 70 11.60 1.79 4.37
CA ARG A 70 11.61 0.39 4.85
C ARG A 70 10.93 -0.63 3.92
N TYR A 71 10.77 -0.32 2.63
CA TYR A 71 10.24 -1.25 1.62
C TYR A 71 11.07 -2.54 1.47
N ARG A 72 12.30 -2.58 2.00
CA ARG A 72 13.16 -3.78 2.08
C ARG A 72 12.95 -4.64 3.32
N ASP A 73 12.23 -4.12 4.32
CA ASP A 73 12.00 -4.81 5.59
C ASP A 73 10.75 -5.71 5.56
N PHE A 74 9.95 -5.56 4.51
CA PHE A 74 8.67 -6.22 4.32
C PHE A 74 8.53 -6.70 2.86
N ASP A 75 7.83 -7.81 2.66
CA ASP A 75 7.43 -8.27 1.32
C ASP A 75 6.15 -7.57 0.83
N ARG A 76 5.70 -7.89 -0.39
CA ARG A 76 4.48 -7.32 -1.00
C ARG A 76 3.20 -7.58 -0.17
N ALA A 77 3.19 -8.62 0.67
CA ALA A 77 2.11 -8.88 1.61
C ALA A 77 2.22 -8.04 2.90
N PHE A 78 3.22 -7.16 3.02
CA PHE A 78 3.64 -6.47 4.24
C PHE A 78 4.06 -7.42 5.37
N MET A 79 4.52 -8.63 5.05
CA MET A 79 5.08 -9.53 6.06
C MET A 79 6.54 -9.18 6.32
N PRO A 80 6.99 -9.16 7.59
CA PRO A 80 8.38 -8.87 7.92
C PRO A 80 9.32 -9.89 7.26
N SER A 81 10.20 -9.43 6.38
CA SER A 81 11.15 -10.30 5.66
C SER A 81 12.47 -10.47 6.43
N GLN A 82 12.72 -9.62 7.42
CA GLN A 82 13.98 -9.60 8.19
C GLN A 82 13.81 -10.05 9.65
N ALA A 83 14.86 -10.64 10.24
CA ALA A 83 14.81 -11.14 11.61
C ALA A 83 14.62 -10.01 12.65
N HIS A 84 15.22 -8.85 12.40
CA HIS A 84 15.23 -7.71 13.34
C HIS A 84 13.86 -7.01 13.43
N THR A 85 13.01 -7.11 12.40
CA THR A 85 11.65 -6.55 12.41
C THR A 85 10.66 -7.38 13.22
N ARG A 86 10.97 -8.66 13.47
CA ARG A 86 10.10 -9.60 14.18
C ARG A 86 9.82 -9.22 15.63
N ALA A 87 10.81 -8.70 16.36
CA ALA A 87 10.66 -8.33 17.77
C ALA A 87 9.70 -7.14 17.97
N ARG A 88 9.83 -6.10 17.13
CA ARG A 88 8.93 -4.93 17.17
C ARG A 88 7.52 -5.29 16.69
N TRP A 89 7.43 -6.12 15.65
CA TRP A 89 6.15 -6.65 15.17
C TRP A 89 5.41 -7.42 16.26
N TRP A 90 6.13 -8.24 17.04
CA TRP A 90 5.58 -8.95 18.19
C TRP A 90 5.00 -8.01 19.24
N SER A 91 5.76 -6.99 19.64
CA SER A 91 5.31 -6.00 20.64
C SER A 91 4.06 -5.24 20.19
N ILE A 92 3.94 -4.93 18.90
CA ILE A 92 2.76 -4.24 18.35
C ILE A 92 1.56 -5.18 18.28
N GLY A 93 1.77 -6.44 17.90
CA GLY A 93 0.76 -7.48 18.00
C GLY A 93 0.21 -7.56 19.43
N GLU A 94 1.08 -7.72 20.43
CA GLU A 94 0.71 -7.81 21.84
C GLU A 94 -0.10 -6.59 22.34
N ALA A 95 0.28 -5.37 21.93
CA ALA A 95 -0.46 -4.16 22.27
C ALA A 95 -1.88 -4.15 21.68
N ARG A 96 -2.05 -4.58 20.42
CA ARG A 96 -3.38 -4.71 19.79
C ARG A 96 -4.25 -5.78 20.46
N TYR A 97 -3.66 -6.90 20.87
CA TYR A 97 -4.38 -7.92 21.64
C TYR A 97 -4.79 -7.45 23.04
N SER A 98 -4.15 -6.40 23.56
CA SER A 98 -4.46 -5.81 24.86
C SER A 98 -5.46 -4.66 24.77
N ASP A 99 -6.14 -4.51 23.63
CA ASP A 99 -7.15 -3.47 23.35
C ASP A 99 -6.65 -2.04 23.57
N VAL A 100 -5.35 -1.83 23.31
CA VAL A 100 -4.72 -0.51 23.40
C VAL A 100 -4.96 0.25 22.10
N ASP A 101 -5.59 1.42 22.19
CA ASP A 101 -5.70 2.36 21.08
C ASP A 101 -4.30 2.73 20.59
N LEU A 102 -4.01 2.37 19.35
CA LEU A 102 -2.78 2.78 18.68
C LEU A 102 -3.05 4.08 17.92
N PRO A 103 -2.05 4.98 17.81
CA PRO A 103 -2.20 6.17 16.99
C PRO A 103 -2.55 5.78 15.54
N PRO A 104 -3.10 6.71 14.73
CA PRO A 104 -3.28 6.48 13.31
C PRO A 104 -1.93 6.22 12.62
N VAL A 105 -1.96 5.49 11.52
CA VAL A 105 -0.81 5.38 10.62
C VAL A 105 -0.71 6.64 9.75
N GLN A 106 0.44 6.89 9.12
CA GLN A 106 0.58 7.99 8.17
C GLN A 106 0.71 7.44 6.77
N LEU A 107 -0.18 7.85 5.87
CA LEU A 107 -0.26 7.34 4.51
C LEU A 107 -0.11 8.46 3.48
N TYR A 108 0.68 8.20 2.46
CA TYR A 108 0.63 8.92 1.20
C TYR A 108 -0.36 8.24 0.25
N LYS A 109 -1.25 9.03 -0.36
CA LYS A 109 -2.26 8.56 -1.30
C LYS A 109 -1.94 9.08 -2.70
N VAL A 110 -2.10 8.21 -3.70
CA VAL A 110 -2.04 8.57 -5.12
C VAL A 110 -3.05 7.72 -5.88
N GLY A 111 -3.98 8.36 -6.60
CA GLY A 111 -5.15 7.68 -7.15
C GLY A 111 -5.94 6.92 -6.07
N GLU A 112 -6.06 5.61 -6.21
CA GLU A 112 -6.80 4.73 -5.30
C GLU A 112 -5.90 4.00 -4.28
N VAL A 113 -4.58 4.18 -4.36
CA VAL A 113 -3.61 3.40 -3.60
C VAL A 113 -2.87 4.23 -2.56
N TYR A 114 -2.39 3.53 -1.52
CA TYR A 114 -1.74 4.14 -0.37
C TYR A 114 -0.33 3.59 -0.13
N PHE A 115 0.53 4.45 0.40
CA PHE A 115 1.92 4.19 0.72
C PHE A 115 2.19 4.56 2.17
N VAL A 116 2.77 3.64 2.92
CA VAL A 116 3.06 3.87 4.34
C VAL A 116 4.22 4.85 4.50
N MET A 117 3.96 6.02 5.07
CA MET A 117 5.00 6.94 5.52
C MET A 117 5.50 6.53 6.91
N ASP A 118 4.56 6.30 7.83
CA ASP A 118 4.82 5.78 9.18
C ASP A 118 3.78 4.73 9.58
N GLY A 119 4.20 3.75 10.40
CA GLY A 119 3.33 2.70 10.91
C GLY A 119 3.36 1.38 10.15
N ASN A 120 4.44 1.09 9.40
CA ASN A 120 4.60 -0.16 8.63
C ASN A 120 4.27 -1.44 9.43
N HIS A 121 4.73 -1.52 10.68
CA HIS A 121 4.44 -2.67 11.55
C HIS A 121 2.96 -2.76 11.93
N ARG A 122 2.28 -1.63 12.12
CA ARG A 122 0.84 -1.59 12.44
C ARG A 122 0.02 -2.09 11.25
N VAL A 123 0.37 -1.68 10.03
CA VAL A 123 -0.23 -2.21 8.79
C VAL A 123 0.02 -3.70 8.63
N SER A 124 1.25 -4.16 8.88
CA SER A 124 1.62 -5.57 8.85
C SER A 124 0.78 -6.41 9.83
N VAL A 125 0.63 -5.94 11.07
CA VAL A 125 -0.20 -6.60 12.09
C VAL A 125 -1.68 -6.57 11.69
N ALA A 126 -2.21 -5.43 11.21
CA ALA A 126 -3.59 -5.34 10.74
C ALA A 126 -3.89 -6.36 9.62
N ARG A 127 -2.98 -6.50 8.65
CA ARG A 127 -3.07 -7.52 7.60
C ARG A 127 -3.07 -8.94 8.15
N GLN A 128 -2.15 -9.23 9.07
CA GLN A 128 -2.04 -10.55 9.68
C GLN A 128 -3.31 -10.94 10.45
N LEU A 129 -3.97 -9.97 11.07
CA LEU A 129 -5.22 -10.17 11.82
C LEU A 129 -6.46 -10.17 10.91
N GLY A 130 -6.32 -9.94 9.60
CA GLY A 130 -7.45 -9.85 8.68
C GLY A 130 -8.32 -8.62 8.92
N GLN A 131 -7.77 -7.56 9.52
CA GLN A 131 -8.47 -6.30 9.72
C GLN A 131 -8.70 -5.62 8.37
N GLU A 132 -9.95 -5.23 8.11
CA GLU A 132 -10.36 -4.66 6.83
C GLU A 132 -9.96 -3.18 6.70
N PHE A 133 -10.10 -2.40 7.77
CA PHE A 133 -9.86 -0.95 7.77
C PHE A 133 -8.88 -0.53 8.87
N ILE A 134 -8.07 0.50 8.64
CA ILE A 134 -7.15 1.10 9.62
C ILE A 134 -7.27 2.63 9.62
N ASP A 135 -7.21 3.24 10.80
CA ASP A 135 -7.20 4.69 10.91
C ASP A 135 -5.86 5.28 10.45
N ALA A 136 -5.94 6.29 9.60
CA ALA A 136 -4.78 6.89 8.95
C ALA A 136 -4.88 8.40 8.80
N GLU A 137 -3.79 9.11 9.08
CA GLU A 137 -3.55 10.45 8.56
C GLU A 137 -3.17 10.36 7.07
N VAL A 138 -3.99 10.94 6.20
CA VAL A 138 -3.81 10.82 4.75
C VAL A 138 -3.23 12.11 4.17
N TYR A 139 -2.17 11.98 3.37
CA TYR A 139 -1.63 13.06 2.53
C TYR A 139 -1.72 12.64 1.06
N GLU A 140 -2.51 13.36 0.27
CA GLU A 140 -2.83 12.99 -1.10
C GLU A 140 -2.01 13.80 -2.11
N SER A 141 -1.31 13.10 -3.00
CA SER A 141 -0.69 13.64 -4.19
C SER A 141 -1.59 13.41 -5.40
N ARG A 142 -1.91 14.48 -6.13
CA ARG A 142 -2.68 14.40 -7.37
C ARG A 142 -1.81 13.90 -8.53
N VAL A 143 -2.43 13.13 -9.41
CA VAL A 143 -1.89 12.63 -10.68
C VAL A 143 -2.95 12.79 -11.76
N ARG A 144 -2.53 12.90 -13.03
CA ARG A 144 -3.45 13.07 -14.18
C ARG A 144 -3.93 11.76 -14.80
N VAL A 145 -3.40 10.64 -14.32
CA VAL A 145 -3.73 9.29 -14.79
C VAL A 145 -4.26 8.45 -13.63
N PRO A 146 -5.21 7.54 -13.89
CA PRO A 146 -5.74 6.67 -12.85
C PRO A 146 -4.65 5.73 -12.33
N VAL A 147 -4.61 5.55 -11.01
CA VAL A 147 -3.71 4.63 -10.31
C VAL A 147 -4.58 3.72 -9.47
N ARG A 148 -4.61 2.43 -9.81
CA ARG A 148 -5.54 1.45 -9.27
C ARG A 148 -4.81 0.40 -8.41
N PRO A 149 -5.51 -0.36 -7.55
CA PRO A 149 -4.89 -1.31 -6.60
C PRO A 149 -4.16 -2.49 -7.24
N ASP A 150 -4.40 -2.78 -8.51
CA ASP A 150 -3.71 -3.80 -9.31
C ASP A 150 -2.35 -3.33 -9.85
N ILE A 151 -1.92 -2.12 -9.48
CA ILE A 151 -0.61 -1.57 -9.83
C ILE A 151 0.54 -2.49 -9.40
N SER A 152 1.47 -2.70 -10.33
CA SER A 152 2.71 -3.45 -10.15
C SER A 152 3.91 -2.61 -10.62
N PRO A 153 5.14 -2.92 -10.18
CA PRO A 153 6.34 -2.24 -10.68
C PRO A 153 6.44 -2.24 -12.21
N GLU A 154 6.06 -3.35 -12.84
CA GLU A 154 6.13 -3.56 -14.29
C GLU A 154 5.09 -2.70 -15.05
N SER A 155 3.94 -2.42 -14.42
CA SER A 155 2.90 -1.56 -14.99
C SER A 155 3.25 -0.06 -14.97
N LEU A 156 4.22 0.35 -14.12
CA LEU A 156 4.54 1.77 -13.94
C LEU A 156 5.02 2.46 -15.21
N ASP A 157 5.75 1.75 -16.07
CA ASP A 157 6.23 2.32 -17.33
C ASP A 157 5.06 2.59 -18.29
N VAL A 158 4.05 1.71 -18.33
CA VAL A 158 2.84 1.91 -19.13
C VAL A 158 2.04 3.11 -18.64
N ILE A 159 1.91 3.26 -17.32
CA ILE A 159 1.17 4.37 -16.72
C ILE A 159 1.93 5.70 -16.96
N SER A 160 3.27 5.68 -16.88
CA SER A 160 4.12 6.83 -17.23
C SER A 160 3.95 7.23 -18.71
N GLU A 161 3.91 6.25 -19.61
CA GLU A 161 3.66 6.46 -21.03
C GLU A 161 2.27 7.08 -21.28
N LYS A 162 1.23 6.58 -20.59
CA LYS A 162 -0.13 7.16 -20.62
C LYS A 162 -0.13 8.60 -20.11
N LEU A 163 0.66 8.90 -19.08
CA LEU A 163 0.79 10.27 -18.57
C LEU A 163 1.39 11.19 -19.63
N ASP A 164 2.46 10.78 -20.31
CA ASP A 164 3.08 11.59 -21.37
C ASP A 164 2.08 11.90 -22.49
N PHE A 165 1.27 10.91 -22.90
CA PHE A 165 0.20 11.10 -23.87
C PHE A 165 -0.86 12.09 -23.39
N VAL A 166 -1.32 11.95 -22.15
CA VAL A 166 -2.32 12.84 -21.54
C VAL A 166 -1.77 14.27 -21.46
N GLU A 167 -0.52 14.46 -21.04
CA GLU A 167 0.10 15.77 -20.95
C GLU A 167 0.32 16.42 -22.32
N TYR A 168 0.69 15.63 -23.33
CA TYR A 168 0.86 16.12 -24.70
C TYR A 168 -0.46 16.54 -25.34
N THR A 169 -1.52 15.75 -25.14
CA THR A 169 -2.81 15.95 -25.80
C THR A 169 -3.79 16.83 -25.02
N GLY A 170 -3.62 16.96 -23.70
CA GLY A 170 -4.59 17.60 -22.81
C GLY A 170 -5.95 16.89 -22.80
N ILE A 171 -5.99 15.60 -23.16
CA ILE A 171 -7.24 14.89 -23.45
C ILE A 171 -8.13 14.72 -22.21
N ASP A 172 -7.54 14.65 -21.02
CA ASP A 172 -8.22 14.62 -19.73
C ASP A 172 -9.03 15.90 -19.48
N GLU A 173 -8.58 17.03 -20.01
CA GLU A 173 -9.27 18.32 -19.91
C GLU A 173 -10.26 18.52 -21.07
N LEU A 174 -9.87 18.14 -22.28
CA LEU A 174 -10.68 18.33 -23.50
C LEU A 174 -11.86 17.36 -23.60
N ARG A 175 -11.70 16.13 -23.09
CA ARG A 175 -12.67 15.04 -23.18
C ARG A 175 -12.64 14.16 -21.90
N PRO A 176 -13.04 14.71 -20.74
CA PRO A 176 -12.93 14.01 -19.45
C PRO A 176 -13.76 12.72 -19.34
N ALA A 177 -14.76 12.52 -20.20
CA ALA A 177 -15.60 11.32 -20.21
C ALA A 177 -15.02 10.15 -21.03
N VAL A 178 -13.91 10.34 -21.73
CA VAL A 178 -13.31 9.31 -22.59
C VAL A 178 -12.22 8.58 -21.81
N ASP A 179 -12.39 7.28 -21.60
CA ASP A 179 -11.31 6.42 -21.11
C ASP A 179 -10.44 5.94 -22.28
N ILE A 180 -9.14 6.19 -22.20
CA ILE A 180 -8.17 5.87 -23.26
C ILE A 180 -7.24 4.79 -22.73
N GLU A 181 -7.30 3.63 -23.37
CA GLU A 181 -6.33 2.55 -23.16
C GLU A 181 -5.25 2.60 -24.24
N LEU A 182 -3.98 2.64 -23.82
CA LEU A 182 -2.86 2.57 -24.75
C LEU A 182 -2.63 1.12 -25.16
N SER A 183 -2.83 0.81 -26.45
CA SER A 183 -2.63 -0.52 -27.02
C SER A 183 -1.19 -0.81 -27.47
N LEU A 184 -0.38 0.24 -27.68
CA LEU A 184 1.00 0.16 -28.14
C LEU A 184 1.88 1.16 -27.40
N ARG A 185 3.06 0.70 -26.94
CA ARG A 185 4.05 1.56 -26.30
C ARG A 185 4.76 2.46 -27.31
N GLY A 186 5.03 3.72 -26.95
CA GLY A 186 5.88 4.65 -27.70
C GLY A 186 5.39 5.14 -29.08
N GLY A 187 4.13 4.88 -29.48
CA GLY A 187 3.64 5.17 -30.84
C GLY A 187 3.26 6.63 -31.16
N TYR A 188 3.31 7.52 -30.17
CA TYR A 188 2.81 8.90 -30.26
C TYR A 188 3.91 9.97 -30.24
N TYR A 189 5.17 9.56 -30.08
CA TYR A 189 6.33 10.41 -30.35
C TYR A 189 6.64 10.36 -31.85
N ARG A 190 6.14 11.33 -32.62
CA ARG A 190 6.55 11.58 -34.01
C ARG A 190 6.95 13.03 -34.20
#